data_AF-A0A8J5X8T2-F1
#
_entry.id   AF-A0A8J5X8T2-F1
#
_cell.length_a   1.000
_cell.length_b   1.000
_cell.length_c   1.000
_cell.angle_alpha   90.00
_cell.angle_beta   90.00
_cell.angle_gamma   90.00
#
_symmetry.space_group_name_H-M   'P 1'
#
loop_
_entity.id
_entity.type
_entity.pdbx_description
1 polymer ?
#
loop_
_entity_poly.entity_id
_entity_poly.type
_entity_poly.pdbx_seq_one_letter_code
_entity_poly.pdbx_strand_id
1 'polypeptide(L)'
;MPSRGASLLLLVVVGCGAFTLERGAQRAALRAGGARRASLTAWRRTPRVVALGAGGPADGEGGGGGDGARARLTVGALAAAGALETGYLTASKLVGAGPGLCVDAAACKAVLDGPWSTVGGVPLSAIGFALYAALCAAAFAPLIARGRVADGALAQLEGATTAAIQLGATAAAVFSALLMALLAGEIHAPCLLCICSAAISACIFAVTWNSRLMADRAAAAAYSAASAAATSAFALGAFFVVVSSTAGAGSARASPAGDGDLSYLPPLIEARSSGPALKLAARLKAQHARMFGAYWCSHCYDQKEELGAEAFGELSYVECAKEGARSQADLCRKLQVPGYPTWQIDGRLFPGEKSIDELSQLLDDPVYAREKEYVPTAPAAAAAAARRAGAK
;
A
#
# COMPACT_ATOMS: atom_id res chain seq x y z
N MET A 1 -0.93 5.53 -22.15
CA MET A 1 -0.89 4.14 -22.66
C MET A 1 -0.76 3.22 -21.46
N PRO A 2 -1.75 2.36 -21.14
CA PRO A 2 -1.62 1.47 -19.98
C PRO A 2 -0.49 0.48 -20.26
N SER A 3 0.45 0.38 -19.32
CA SER A 3 1.59 -0.53 -19.42
C SER A 3 1.08 -1.97 -19.48
N ARG A 4 1.67 -2.78 -20.36
CA ARG A 4 1.30 -4.18 -20.61
C ARG A 4 1.26 -5.06 -19.34
N GLY A 5 1.86 -4.62 -18.24
CA GLY A 5 1.81 -5.29 -16.93
C GLY A 5 0.45 -5.21 -16.22
N ALA A 6 -0.31 -4.12 -16.39
CA ALA A 6 -1.62 -3.96 -15.74
C ALA A 6 -2.66 -4.94 -16.29
N SER A 7 -2.60 -5.28 -17.58
CA SER A 7 -3.51 -6.25 -18.20
C SER A 7 -3.27 -7.68 -17.73
N LEU A 8 -2.03 -8.07 -17.48
CA LEU A 8 -1.71 -9.44 -17.03
C LEU A 8 -2.13 -9.66 -15.57
N LEU A 9 -1.94 -8.65 -14.71
CA LEU A 9 -2.33 -8.71 -13.30
C LEU A 9 -3.86 -8.72 -13.12
N LEU A 10 -4.58 -7.91 -13.91
CA LEU A 10 -6.04 -7.88 -13.91
C LEU A 10 -6.63 -9.21 -14.39
N LEU A 11 -5.99 -9.87 -15.36
CA LEU A 11 -6.35 -11.22 -15.82
C LEU A 11 -6.18 -12.29 -14.73
N VAL A 12 -5.16 -12.18 -13.89
CA VAL A 12 -4.94 -13.12 -12.77
C VAL A 12 -5.99 -12.93 -11.67
N VAL A 13 -6.32 -11.67 -11.32
CA VAL A 13 -7.33 -11.36 -10.31
C VAL A 13 -8.74 -11.76 -10.77
N VAL A 14 -9.11 -11.43 -12.02
CA VAL A 14 -10.41 -11.81 -12.61
C VAL A 14 -10.51 -13.32 -12.84
N GLY A 15 -9.43 -13.97 -13.28
CA GLY A 15 -9.38 -15.43 -13.47
C GLY A 15 -9.53 -16.22 -12.17
N CYS A 16 -9.01 -15.70 -11.05
CA CYS A 16 -9.15 -16.30 -9.72
C CYS A 16 -10.60 -16.22 -9.18
N GLY A 17 -11.28 -15.09 -9.40
CA GLY A 17 -12.71 -14.94 -9.10
C GLY A 17 -13.58 -15.92 -9.89
N ALA A 18 -13.32 -16.08 -11.19
CA ALA A 18 -14.04 -17.02 -12.04
C ALA A 18 -13.83 -18.49 -11.62
N PHE A 19 -12.59 -18.89 -11.31
CA PHE A 19 -12.25 -20.27 -10.94
C PHE A 19 -12.83 -20.70 -9.57
N THR A 20 -12.92 -19.76 -8.62
CA THR A 20 -13.50 -20.03 -7.29
C THR A 20 -15.03 -20.11 -7.35
N LEU A 21 -15.69 -19.26 -8.15
CA LEU A 21 -17.12 -19.31 -8.42
C LEU A 21 -17.52 -20.60 -9.15
N GLU A 22 -16.76 -21.03 -10.17
CA GLU A 22 -17.05 -22.27 -10.90
C GLU A 22 -16.95 -23.51 -10.01
N ARG A 23 -15.91 -23.61 -9.16
CA ARG A 23 -15.77 -24.75 -8.23
C ARG A 23 -16.80 -24.72 -7.10
N GLY A 24 -17.20 -23.53 -6.64
CA GLY A 24 -18.31 -23.36 -5.69
C GLY A 24 -19.64 -23.85 -6.27
N ALA A 25 -19.94 -23.45 -7.52
CA ALA A 25 -21.13 -23.88 -8.25
C ALA A 25 -21.11 -25.39 -8.55
N GLN A 26 -19.97 -25.96 -8.93
CA GLN A 26 -19.83 -27.40 -9.16
C GLN A 26 -20.01 -28.22 -7.88
N ARG A 27 -19.48 -27.77 -6.73
CA ARG A 27 -19.68 -28.44 -5.44
C ARG A 27 -21.11 -28.31 -4.93
N ALA A 28 -21.78 -27.18 -5.18
CA ALA A 28 -23.20 -26.99 -4.88
C ALA A 28 -24.09 -27.89 -5.77
N ALA A 29 -23.77 -28.00 -7.07
CA ALA A 29 -24.46 -28.89 -8.01
C ALA A 29 -24.29 -30.37 -7.65
N LEU A 30 -23.10 -30.79 -7.20
CA LEU A 30 -22.86 -32.17 -6.74
C LEU A 30 -23.56 -32.50 -5.42
N ARG A 31 -23.74 -31.52 -4.52
CA ARG A 31 -24.53 -31.70 -3.29
C ARG A 31 -26.04 -31.69 -3.56
N ALA A 32 -26.50 -30.92 -4.53
CA ALA A 32 -27.91 -30.89 -4.95
C ALA A 32 -28.31 -32.11 -5.79
N GLY A 33 -27.37 -32.73 -6.51
CA GLY A 33 -27.60 -33.92 -7.35
C GLY A 33 -27.69 -35.26 -6.62
N GLY A 34 -27.52 -35.28 -5.28
CA GLY A 34 -27.57 -36.52 -4.48
C GLY A 34 -28.96 -37.11 -4.25
N ALA A 35 -30.03 -36.43 -4.68
CA ALA A 35 -31.40 -36.87 -4.47
C ALA A 35 -32.23 -36.77 -5.76
N ARG A 36 -31.96 -37.64 -6.74
CA ARG A 36 -32.96 -38.31 -7.60
C ARG A 36 -32.26 -39.17 -8.66
N ARG A 37 -32.37 -40.49 -8.49
CA ARG A 37 -32.04 -41.48 -9.50
C ARG A 37 -33.37 -41.98 -10.07
N ALA A 38 -33.71 -41.63 -11.31
CA ALA A 38 -34.63 -42.39 -12.14
C ALA A 38 -34.56 -41.92 -13.60
N SER A 39 -34.63 -42.90 -14.48
CA SER A 39 -34.65 -42.87 -15.95
C SER A 39 -35.15 -41.58 -16.62
N LEU A 40 -34.55 -41.22 -17.74
CA LEU A 40 -35.26 -41.22 -19.02
C LEU A 40 -34.26 -41.23 -20.18
N THR A 41 -34.42 -42.27 -20.98
CA THR A 41 -33.84 -42.54 -22.29
C THR A 41 -34.19 -41.48 -23.33
N ALA A 42 -33.26 -41.30 -24.27
CA ALA A 42 -33.47 -40.89 -25.67
C ALA A 42 -34.03 -39.49 -25.94
N TRP A 43 -33.20 -38.63 -26.55
CA TRP A 43 -33.43 -37.97 -27.85
C TRP A 43 -32.52 -36.74 -28.00
N ARG A 44 -31.49 -36.84 -28.85
CA ARG A 44 -31.32 -36.01 -30.07
C ARG A 44 -29.87 -36.10 -30.57
N ARG A 45 -29.76 -36.63 -31.79
CA ARG A 45 -28.61 -36.52 -32.68
C ARG A 45 -28.48 -35.06 -33.15
N THR A 46 -27.27 -34.52 -33.10
CA THR A 46 -26.77 -33.45 -33.98
C THR A 46 -25.24 -33.57 -34.10
N PRO A 47 -24.65 -33.05 -35.19
CA PRO A 47 -23.58 -33.74 -35.90
C PRO A 47 -22.16 -33.46 -35.38
N ARG A 48 -21.28 -34.42 -35.68
CA ARG A 48 -19.81 -34.34 -35.61
C ARG A 48 -19.29 -32.99 -36.10
N VAL A 49 -18.71 -32.21 -35.18
CA VAL A 49 -17.64 -31.27 -35.54
C VAL A 49 -16.34 -32.04 -35.40
N VAL A 50 -15.65 -32.19 -36.52
CA VAL A 50 -14.32 -32.78 -36.63
C VAL A 50 -13.34 -31.84 -35.93
N ALA A 51 -12.98 -32.14 -34.68
CA ALA A 51 -11.79 -31.60 -34.06
C ALA A 51 -10.62 -32.54 -34.38
N LEU A 52 -9.66 -32.00 -35.12
CA LEU A 52 -8.41 -32.63 -35.50
C LEU A 52 -7.60 -33.04 -34.27
N GLY A 53 -7.28 -34.33 -34.26
CA GLY A 53 -6.19 -35.04 -33.60
C GLY A 53 -5.20 -34.26 -32.73
N ALA A 54 -5.21 -34.61 -31.45
CA ALA A 54 -4.02 -35.04 -30.75
C ALA A 54 -4.39 -36.33 -29.98
N GLY A 55 -3.92 -37.48 -30.47
CA GLY A 55 -4.11 -38.79 -29.84
C GLY A 55 -3.35 -38.88 -28.52
N GLY A 56 -3.96 -39.45 -27.48
CA GLY A 56 -3.82 -40.87 -27.12
C GLY A 56 -4.45 -41.13 -25.74
N PRO A 57 -4.73 -42.41 -25.38
CA PRO A 57 -5.90 -42.81 -24.61
C PRO A 57 -5.76 -42.54 -23.11
N ALA A 58 -6.87 -42.10 -22.54
CA ALA A 58 -7.16 -42.19 -21.13
C ALA A 58 -7.65 -43.61 -20.83
N ASP A 59 -6.92 -44.34 -19.99
CA ASP A 59 -7.45 -45.40 -19.13
C ASP A 59 -6.52 -45.49 -17.92
N GLY A 60 -7.07 -45.37 -16.71
CA GLY A 60 -6.33 -45.64 -15.47
C GLY A 60 -6.63 -44.64 -14.35
N GLU A 61 -7.35 -45.12 -13.35
CA GLU A 61 -7.62 -44.50 -12.05
C GLU A 61 -6.42 -43.70 -11.48
N GLY A 62 -6.56 -42.38 -11.35
CA GLY A 62 -5.50 -41.52 -10.79
C GLY A 62 -5.92 -40.11 -10.40
N GLY A 63 -7.23 -39.85 -10.23
CA GLY A 63 -7.80 -38.51 -10.09
C GLY A 63 -7.41 -37.71 -8.83
N GLY A 64 -6.59 -38.27 -7.93
CA GLY A 64 -6.16 -37.60 -6.69
C GLY A 64 -4.82 -36.86 -6.78
N GLY A 65 -3.87 -37.37 -7.59
CA GLY A 65 -2.49 -36.88 -7.60
C GLY A 65 -2.27 -35.60 -8.43
N GLY A 66 -3.03 -35.42 -9.51
CA GLY A 66 -2.89 -34.28 -10.42
C GLY A 66 -3.35 -32.95 -9.83
N ASP A 67 -4.38 -32.96 -8.98
CA ASP A 67 -4.95 -31.74 -8.40
C ASP A 67 -4.01 -31.08 -7.38
N GLY A 68 -3.28 -31.86 -6.58
CA GLY A 68 -2.30 -31.35 -5.62
C GLY A 68 -1.09 -30.71 -6.30
N ALA A 69 -0.56 -31.35 -7.34
CA ALA A 69 0.57 -30.82 -8.11
C ALA A 69 0.22 -29.50 -8.82
N ARG A 70 -0.97 -29.41 -9.43
CA ARG A 70 -1.46 -28.17 -10.06
C ARG A 70 -1.63 -27.05 -9.02
N ALA A 71 -2.18 -27.37 -7.85
CA ALA A 71 -2.32 -26.40 -6.77
C ALA A 71 -0.96 -25.88 -6.27
N ARG A 72 0.06 -26.74 -6.13
CA ARG A 72 1.43 -26.30 -5.77
C ARG A 72 1.99 -25.33 -6.81
N LEU A 73 1.87 -25.64 -8.09
CA LEU A 73 2.33 -24.75 -9.16
C LEU A 73 1.62 -23.40 -9.14
N THR A 74 0.29 -23.39 -8.97
CA THR A 74 -0.49 -22.15 -8.87
C THR A 74 -0.07 -21.32 -7.66
N VAL A 75 0.07 -21.94 -6.49
CA VAL A 75 0.53 -21.25 -5.27
C VAL A 75 1.94 -20.68 -5.47
N GLY A 76 2.86 -21.46 -6.04
CA GLY A 76 4.22 -21.01 -6.31
C GLY A 76 4.27 -19.81 -7.27
N ALA A 77 3.46 -19.83 -8.34
CA ALA A 77 3.38 -18.71 -9.29
C ALA A 77 2.81 -17.44 -8.66
N LEU A 78 1.73 -17.55 -7.87
CA LEU A 78 1.15 -16.41 -7.15
C LEU A 78 2.12 -15.86 -6.09
N ALA A 79 2.80 -16.73 -5.35
CA ALA A 79 3.79 -16.35 -4.35
C ALA A 79 5.00 -15.66 -5.00
N ALA A 80 5.46 -16.13 -6.17
CA ALA A 80 6.51 -15.44 -6.93
C ALA A 80 6.08 -14.04 -7.38
N ALA A 81 4.84 -13.86 -7.85
CA ALA A 81 4.31 -12.54 -8.19
C ALA A 81 4.26 -11.60 -6.96
N GLY A 82 3.78 -12.10 -5.82
CA GLY A 82 3.78 -11.37 -4.55
C GLY A 82 5.19 -11.00 -4.08
N ALA A 83 6.16 -11.90 -4.25
CA ALA A 83 7.56 -11.64 -3.92
C ALA A 83 8.17 -10.57 -4.85
N LEU A 84 7.85 -10.57 -6.15
CA LEU A 84 8.31 -9.53 -7.06
C LEU A 84 7.74 -8.16 -6.70
N GLU A 85 6.45 -8.09 -6.39
CA GLU A 85 5.78 -6.86 -5.96
C GLU A 85 6.38 -6.31 -4.64
N THR A 86 6.43 -7.13 -3.60
CA THR A 86 6.93 -6.72 -2.28
C THR A 86 8.44 -6.49 -2.27
N GLY A 87 9.19 -7.21 -3.10
CA GLY A 87 10.61 -6.96 -3.36
C GLY A 87 10.84 -5.60 -4.02
N TYR A 88 10.02 -5.25 -5.03
CA TYR A 88 10.07 -3.93 -5.66
C TYR A 88 9.78 -2.81 -4.66
N LEU A 89 8.76 -2.97 -3.82
CA LEU A 89 8.44 -1.99 -2.77
C LEU A 89 9.58 -1.84 -1.75
N THR A 90 10.18 -2.95 -1.35
CA THR A 90 11.31 -2.95 -0.41
C THR A 90 12.52 -2.24 -1.00
N ALA A 91 12.86 -2.54 -2.25
CA ALA A 91 13.95 -1.84 -2.94
C ALA A 91 13.66 -0.34 -3.11
N SER A 92 12.41 0.01 -3.46
CA SER A 92 11.99 1.42 -3.62
C SER A 92 12.16 2.21 -2.31
N LYS A 93 11.76 1.61 -1.18
CA LYS A 93 11.92 2.22 0.15
C LYS A 93 13.39 2.36 0.56
N LEU A 94 14.24 1.37 0.26
CA LEU A 94 15.67 1.41 0.59
C LEU A 94 16.47 2.40 -0.28
N VAL A 95 16.06 2.60 -1.52
CA VAL A 95 16.76 3.49 -2.48
C VAL A 95 16.18 4.91 -2.47
N GLY A 96 15.08 5.16 -1.74
CA GLY A 96 14.39 6.45 -1.72
C GLY A 96 13.67 6.77 -3.04
N ALA A 97 13.54 5.80 -3.95
CA ALA A 97 12.82 5.96 -5.20
C ALA A 97 11.32 5.81 -4.96
N GLY A 98 10.52 6.79 -5.38
CA GLY A 98 9.05 6.68 -5.31
C GLY A 98 8.53 5.50 -6.14
N PRO A 99 7.43 4.83 -5.72
CA PRO A 99 6.86 3.71 -6.46
C PRO A 99 6.26 4.21 -7.79
N GLY A 100 7.03 4.12 -8.88
CA GLY A 100 6.68 4.58 -10.21
C GLY A 100 5.58 3.77 -10.93
N LEU A 101 5.03 2.74 -10.28
CA LEU A 101 3.99 1.87 -10.83
C LEU A 101 2.54 2.27 -10.48
N CYS A 102 2.35 3.33 -9.69
CA CYS A 102 1.03 3.77 -9.21
C CYS A 102 0.47 4.94 -10.03
N VAL A 103 -0.84 4.91 -10.32
CA VAL A 103 -1.58 6.02 -10.97
C VAL A 103 -1.53 7.31 -10.14
N ASP A 104 -1.54 7.17 -8.81
CA ASP A 104 -1.31 8.24 -7.85
C ASP A 104 -0.13 7.87 -6.95
N ALA A 105 1.09 8.01 -7.47
CA ALA A 105 2.32 7.67 -6.75
C ALA A 105 2.41 8.34 -5.36
N ALA A 106 1.85 9.54 -5.21
CA ALA A 106 1.79 10.28 -3.95
C ALA A 106 0.92 9.59 -2.87
N ALA A 107 -0.26 9.06 -3.23
CA ALA A 107 -1.16 8.41 -2.27
C ALA A 107 -0.59 7.08 -1.76
N CYS A 108 -0.02 6.27 -2.66
CA CYS A 108 0.58 5.00 -2.29
C CYS A 108 1.92 5.19 -1.54
N LYS A 109 2.68 6.25 -1.87
CA LYS A 109 3.87 6.64 -1.09
C LYS A 109 3.51 7.10 0.33
N ALA A 110 2.44 7.88 0.52
CA ALA A 110 1.97 8.26 1.85
C ALA A 110 1.62 7.04 2.73
N VAL A 111 0.99 6.02 2.16
CA VAL A 111 0.73 4.74 2.86
C VAL A 111 2.04 4.02 3.20
N LEU A 112 2.99 3.99 2.27
CA LEU A 112 4.26 3.27 2.40
C LEU A 112 5.31 3.96 3.28
N ASP A 113 5.17 5.26 3.53
CA ASP A 113 6.04 6.03 4.43
C ASP A 113 5.36 6.36 5.77
N GLY A 114 4.07 6.03 5.91
CA GLY A 114 3.34 6.23 7.14
C GLY A 114 3.84 5.37 8.31
N PRO A 115 3.41 5.66 9.55
CA PRO A 115 3.85 4.97 10.77
C PRO A 115 3.54 3.46 10.76
N TRP A 116 2.55 3.03 9.98
CA TRP A 116 2.13 1.64 9.83
C TRP A 116 3.00 0.82 8.87
N SER A 117 3.93 1.47 8.17
CA SER A 117 4.75 0.85 7.13
C SER A 117 6.00 0.13 7.65
N THR A 118 6.29 0.24 8.95
CA THR A 118 7.46 -0.37 9.59
C THR A 118 7.06 -1.05 10.90
N VAL A 119 7.63 -2.22 11.17
CA VAL A 119 7.48 -2.92 12.46
C VAL A 119 8.87 -3.19 13.00
N GLY A 120 9.20 -2.61 14.17
CA GLY A 120 10.53 -2.74 14.77
C GLY A 120 11.66 -2.21 13.86
N GLY A 121 11.41 -1.15 13.09
CA GLY A 121 12.37 -0.58 12.14
C GLY A 121 12.50 -1.33 10.81
N VAL A 122 11.85 -2.49 10.66
CA VAL A 122 11.85 -3.26 9.41
C VAL A 122 10.66 -2.85 8.54
N PRO A 123 10.87 -2.50 7.26
CA PRO A 123 9.78 -2.25 6.32
C PRO A 123 8.82 -3.43 6.24
N LEU A 124 7.53 -3.15 6.31
CA LEU A 124 6.51 -4.19 6.21
C LEU A 124 6.55 -4.91 4.86
N SER A 125 6.95 -4.20 3.80
CA SER A 125 7.21 -4.80 2.48
C SER A 125 8.31 -5.86 2.51
N ALA A 126 9.33 -5.71 3.36
CA ALA A 126 10.42 -6.68 3.49
C ALA A 126 9.95 -7.96 4.19
N ILE A 127 9.07 -7.81 5.20
CA ILE A 127 8.42 -8.94 5.87
C ILE A 127 7.51 -9.68 4.87
N GLY A 128 6.73 -8.94 4.08
CA GLY A 128 5.91 -9.50 3.00
C GLY A 128 6.75 -10.24 1.96
N PHE A 129 7.88 -9.67 1.54
CA PHE A 129 8.82 -10.30 0.63
C PHE A 129 9.34 -11.64 1.17
N ALA A 130 9.79 -11.68 2.42
CA ALA A 130 10.26 -12.90 3.06
C ALA A 130 9.17 -13.98 3.12
N LEU A 131 7.93 -13.59 3.45
CA LEU A 131 6.79 -14.51 3.50
C LEU A 131 6.47 -15.10 2.11
N TYR A 132 6.36 -14.25 1.09
CA TYR A 132 6.07 -14.71 -0.27
C TYR A 132 7.22 -15.55 -0.86
N ALA A 133 8.47 -15.20 -0.57
CA ALA A 133 9.63 -16.00 -0.96
C ALA A 133 9.62 -17.39 -0.28
N ALA A 134 9.28 -17.46 1.01
CA ALA A 134 9.15 -18.71 1.73
C ALA A 134 8.01 -19.60 1.19
N LEU A 135 6.86 -19.00 0.86
CA LEU A 135 5.74 -19.72 0.22
C LEU A 135 6.11 -20.24 -1.17
N CYS A 136 6.84 -19.45 -1.96
CA CYS A 136 7.35 -19.85 -3.26
C CYS A 136 8.32 -21.04 -3.13
N ALA A 137 9.28 -20.95 -2.20
CA ALA A 137 10.21 -22.04 -1.92
C ALA A 137 9.50 -23.31 -1.46
N ALA A 138 8.52 -23.21 -0.55
CA ALA A 138 7.74 -24.35 -0.08
C ALA A 138 6.92 -24.99 -1.20
N ALA A 139 6.40 -24.20 -2.14
CA ALA A 139 5.65 -24.71 -3.29
C ALA A 139 6.54 -25.51 -4.27
N PHE A 140 7.74 -25.02 -4.56
CA PHE A 140 8.64 -25.63 -5.55
C PHE A 140 9.61 -26.68 -4.98
N ALA A 141 9.93 -26.65 -3.68
CA ALA A 141 10.92 -27.56 -3.09
C ALA A 141 10.63 -29.06 -3.34
N PRO A 142 9.40 -29.58 -3.15
CA PRO A 142 9.13 -30.99 -3.42
C PRO A 142 9.17 -31.34 -4.92
N LEU A 143 8.82 -30.39 -5.79
CA LEU A 143 8.88 -30.58 -7.24
C LEU A 143 10.33 -30.71 -7.73
N ILE A 144 11.24 -29.95 -7.12
CA ILE A 144 12.67 -30.03 -7.40
C ILE A 144 13.30 -31.27 -6.75
N ALA A 145 12.87 -31.66 -5.55
CA ALA A 145 13.41 -32.83 -4.86
C ALA A 145 12.97 -34.17 -5.50
N ARG A 146 11.86 -34.18 -6.25
CA ARG A 146 11.32 -35.39 -6.88
C ARG A 146 12.35 -36.05 -7.80
N GLY A 147 12.61 -37.34 -7.57
CA GLY A 147 13.63 -38.12 -8.30
C GLY A 147 15.08 -37.84 -7.90
N ARG A 148 15.34 -36.94 -6.93
CA ARG A 148 16.67 -36.64 -6.39
C ARG A 148 16.88 -37.14 -4.95
N VAL A 149 15.80 -37.47 -4.24
CA VAL A 149 15.82 -37.93 -2.84
C VAL A 149 15.00 -39.21 -2.69
N ALA A 150 15.23 -39.96 -1.61
CA ALA A 150 14.46 -41.14 -1.26
C ALA A 150 12.98 -40.82 -1.01
N ASP A 151 12.09 -41.76 -1.33
CA ASP A 151 10.62 -41.56 -1.27
C ASP A 151 10.12 -41.13 0.12
N GLY A 152 10.70 -41.69 1.18
CA GLY A 152 10.37 -41.32 2.56
C GLY A 152 10.72 -39.85 2.88
N ALA A 153 11.88 -39.38 2.41
CA ALA A 153 12.30 -37.99 2.58
C ALA A 153 11.43 -37.03 1.74
N LEU A 154 11.02 -37.45 0.53
CA LEU A 154 10.11 -36.69 -0.30
C LEU A 154 8.73 -36.54 0.37
N ALA A 155 8.17 -37.63 0.91
CA ALA A 155 6.88 -37.60 1.60
C ALA A 155 6.91 -36.68 2.84
N GLN A 156 8.00 -36.71 3.61
CA GLN A 156 8.20 -35.80 4.75
C GLN A 156 8.29 -34.33 4.30
N LEU A 157 9.03 -34.06 3.22
CA LEU A 157 9.15 -32.72 2.64
C LEU A 157 7.81 -32.21 2.09
N GLU A 158 7.04 -33.06 1.41
CA GLU A 158 5.70 -32.74 0.91
C GLU A 158 4.74 -32.38 2.05
N GLY A 159 4.74 -33.15 3.15
CA GLY A 159 3.93 -32.87 4.33
C GLY A 159 4.32 -31.55 5.01
N ALA A 160 5.63 -31.36 5.27
CA ALA A 160 6.15 -30.15 5.90
C ALA A 160 5.84 -28.89 5.07
N THR A 161 6.07 -28.94 3.76
CA THR A 161 5.80 -27.81 2.86
C THR A 161 4.30 -27.53 2.71
N THR A 162 3.44 -28.54 2.69
CA THR A 162 1.99 -28.34 2.69
C THR A 162 1.52 -27.64 3.96
N ALA A 163 2.01 -28.07 5.13
CA ALA A 163 1.68 -27.41 6.40
C ALA A 163 2.18 -25.96 6.42
N ALA A 164 3.41 -25.72 5.95
CA ALA A 164 3.99 -24.38 5.83
C ALA A 164 3.18 -23.47 4.88
N ILE A 165 2.75 -24.00 3.72
CA ILE A 165 1.89 -23.27 2.79
C ILE A 165 0.54 -22.92 3.44
N GLN A 166 -0.10 -23.84 4.15
CA GLN A 166 -1.37 -23.55 4.83
C GLN A 166 -1.22 -22.44 5.88
N LEU A 167 -0.21 -22.55 6.74
CA LEU A 167 0.07 -21.56 7.78
C LEU A 167 0.39 -20.20 7.15
N GLY A 168 1.35 -20.16 6.21
CA GLY A 168 1.78 -18.92 5.58
C GLY A 168 0.69 -18.26 4.73
N ALA A 169 -0.12 -19.04 3.99
CA ALA A 169 -1.24 -18.52 3.21
C ALA A 169 -2.31 -17.90 4.10
N THR A 170 -2.60 -18.53 5.25
CA THR A 170 -3.58 -18.01 6.21
C THR A 170 -3.06 -16.74 6.87
N ALA A 171 -1.79 -16.73 7.31
CA ALA A 171 -1.15 -15.56 7.87
C ALA A 171 -1.16 -14.37 6.89
N ALA A 172 -0.79 -14.61 5.63
CA ALA A 172 -0.80 -13.59 4.58
C ALA A 172 -2.20 -13.02 4.35
N ALA A 173 -3.21 -13.87 4.24
CA ALA A 173 -4.60 -13.44 4.02
C ALA A 173 -5.18 -12.67 5.21
N VAL A 174 -4.97 -13.14 6.45
CA VAL A 174 -5.45 -12.46 7.67
C VAL A 174 -4.75 -11.13 7.86
N PHE A 175 -3.42 -11.11 7.75
CA PHE A 175 -2.65 -9.87 7.90
C PHE A 175 -3.04 -8.85 6.84
N SER A 176 -3.19 -9.29 5.58
CA SER A 176 -3.61 -8.41 4.50
C SER A 176 -5.04 -7.88 4.69
N ALA A 177 -5.98 -8.70 5.17
CA ALA A 177 -7.33 -8.24 5.49
C ALA A 177 -7.33 -7.16 6.58
N LEU A 178 -6.47 -7.30 7.60
CA LEU A 178 -6.31 -6.28 8.65
C LEU A 178 -5.72 -4.98 8.09
N LEU A 179 -4.72 -5.06 7.20
CA LEU A 179 -4.17 -3.87 6.54
C LEU A 179 -5.21 -3.19 5.62
N MET A 180 -6.06 -3.97 4.94
CA MET A 180 -7.14 -3.40 4.12
C MET A 180 -8.21 -2.74 4.98
N ALA A 181 -8.54 -3.32 6.15
CA ALA A 181 -9.43 -2.68 7.12
C ALA A 181 -8.83 -1.36 7.65
N LEU A 182 -7.53 -1.33 7.93
CA LEU A 182 -6.81 -0.13 8.35
C LEU A 182 -6.80 0.95 7.24
N LEU A 183 -6.56 0.54 5.99
CA LEU A 183 -6.59 1.46 4.84
C LEU A 183 -7.98 2.09 4.66
N ALA A 184 -9.04 1.31 4.85
CA ALA A 184 -10.41 1.75 4.70
C ALA A 184 -10.93 2.58 5.89
N GLY A 185 -10.47 2.29 7.11
CA GLY A 185 -10.95 2.92 8.34
C GLY A 185 -10.17 4.16 8.78
N GLU A 186 -8.85 4.15 8.62
CA GLU A 186 -7.97 5.19 9.18
C GLU A 186 -7.34 6.05 8.08
N ILE A 187 -6.68 5.42 7.09
CA ILE A 187 -5.81 6.15 6.15
C ILE A 187 -6.59 6.83 5.01
N HIS A 188 -7.75 6.29 4.61
CA HIS A 188 -8.59 6.84 3.55
C HIS A 188 -7.86 7.15 2.22
N ALA A 189 -6.73 6.48 1.94
CA ALA A 189 -5.93 6.67 0.73
C ALA A 189 -5.86 5.38 -0.11
N PRO A 190 -6.11 5.43 -1.43
CA PRO A 190 -6.02 4.24 -2.28
C PRO A 190 -4.56 3.92 -2.60
N CYS A 191 -4.08 2.71 -2.24
CA CYS A 191 -2.77 2.21 -2.66
C CYS A 191 -2.95 0.90 -3.44
N LEU A 192 -2.80 1.02 -4.77
CA LEU A 192 -3.05 -0.08 -5.71
C LEU A 192 -2.17 -1.30 -5.44
N LEU A 193 -0.91 -1.11 -5.05
CA LEU A 193 0.01 -2.20 -4.72
C LEU A 193 -0.41 -2.94 -3.44
N CYS A 194 -0.95 -2.25 -2.43
CA CYS A 194 -1.51 -2.93 -1.26
C CYS A 194 -2.74 -3.78 -1.62
N ILE A 195 -3.59 -3.27 -2.52
CA ILE A 195 -4.77 -3.99 -3.02
C ILE A 195 -4.37 -5.21 -3.86
N CYS A 196 -3.35 -5.06 -4.73
CA CYS A 196 -2.79 -6.15 -5.52
C CYS A 196 -2.22 -7.26 -4.62
N SER A 197 -1.40 -6.89 -3.64
CA SER A 197 -0.87 -7.85 -2.66
C SER A 197 -1.99 -8.53 -1.86
N ALA A 198 -3.05 -7.81 -1.49
CA ALA A 198 -4.22 -8.39 -0.83
C ALA A 198 -4.95 -9.40 -1.71
N ALA A 199 -5.13 -9.09 -2.99
CA ALA A 199 -5.73 -10.01 -3.95
C ALA A 199 -4.85 -11.28 -4.14
N ILE A 200 -3.53 -11.12 -4.22
CA ILE A 200 -2.59 -12.25 -4.32
C ILE A 200 -2.69 -13.14 -3.08
N SER A 201 -2.63 -12.56 -1.88
CA SER A 201 -2.78 -13.28 -0.61
C SER A 201 -4.10 -14.04 -0.52
N ALA A 202 -5.21 -13.38 -0.87
CA ALA A 202 -6.54 -14.01 -0.88
C ALA A 202 -6.61 -15.16 -1.88
N CYS A 203 -6.03 -15.02 -3.07
CA CYS A 203 -5.98 -16.09 -4.07
C CYS A 203 -5.11 -17.28 -3.63
N ILE A 204 -3.96 -17.03 -3.01
CA ILE A 204 -3.11 -18.11 -2.46
C ILE A 204 -3.89 -18.89 -1.40
N PHE A 205 -4.56 -18.20 -0.46
CA PHE A 205 -5.40 -18.83 0.55
C PHE A 205 -6.56 -19.60 -0.08
N ALA A 206 -7.26 -19.02 -1.05
CA ALA A 206 -8.38 -19.66 -1.73
C ALA A 206 -7.96 -20.94 -2.48
N VAL A 207 -6.83 -20.92 -3.19
CA VAL A 207 -6.29 -22.12 -3.86
C VAL A 207 -5.91 -23.17 -2.83
N THR A 208 -5.20 -22.77 -1.78
CA THR A 208 -4.74 -23.66 -0.71
C THR A 208 -5.93 -24.33 0.01
N TRP A 209 -6.94 -23.55 0.39
CA TRP A 209 -8.15 -24.04 1.05
C TRP A 209 -9.02 -24.92 0.13
N ASN A 210 -9.19 -24.56 -1.13
CA ASN A 210 -10.10 -25.29 -2.03
C ASN A 210 -9.46 -26.50 -2.70
N SER A 211 -8.14 -26.58 -2.79
CA SER A 211 -7.42 -27.71 -3.38
C SER A 211 -7.33 -28.92 -2.44
N ARG A 212 -6.82 -30.05 -2.96
CA ARG A 212 -6.43 -31.21 -2.14
C ARG A 212 -4.96 -31.15 -1.72
N LEU A 213 -4.35 -29.94 -1.69
CA LEU A 213 -2.96 -29.77 -1.28
C LEU A 213 -2.73 -30.35 0.12
N MET A 214 -3.66 -30.10 1.04
CA MET A 214 -3.76 -30.82 2.31
C MET A 214 -5.02 -31.67 2.29
N ALA A 215 -4.84 -33.00 2.27
CA ALA A 215 -5.93 -33.96 2.20
C ALA A 215 -6.76 -33.96 3.49
N ASP A 216 -6.09 -33.84 4.64
CA ASP A 216 -6.74 -33.76 5.95
C ASP A 216 -7.32 -32.35 6.18
N ARG A 217 -8.66 -32.28 6.15
CA ARG A 217 -9.41 -31.03 6.36
C ARG A 217 -9.48 -30.61 7.82
N ALA A 218 -9.39 -31.54 8.77
CA ALA A 218 -9.35 -31.22 10.18
C ALA A 218 -8.01 -30.55 10.53
N ALA A 219 -6.90 -31.13 10.05
CA ALA A 219 -5.59 -30.50 10.15
C ALA A 219 -5.54 -29.14 9.45
N ALA A 220 -6.17 -29.01 8.27
CA ALA A 220 -6.28 -27.72 7.58
C ALA A 220 -6.99 -26.64 8.39
N ALA A 221 -8.12 -26.99 9.01
CA ALA A 221 -8.86 -26.08 9.86
C ALA A 221 -8.05 -25.70 11.10
N ALA A 222 -7.39 -26.68 11.74
CA ALA A 222 -6.57 -26.45 12.94
C ALA A 222 -5.38 -25.51 12.66
N TYR A 223 -4.61 -25.77 11.59
CA TYR A 223 -3.50 -24.90 11.21
C TYR A 223 -3.97 -23.50 10.82
N SER A 224 -5.09 -23.39 10.10
CA SER A 224 -5.62 -22.08 9.73
C SER A 224 -6.10 -21.29 10.96
N ALA A 225 -6.79 -21.94 11.90
CA ALA A 225 -7.24 -21.31 13.14
C ALA A 225 -6.04 -20.85 14.00
N ALA A 226 -5.04 -21.70 14.19
CA ALA A 226 -3.84 -21.37 14.94
C ALA A 226 -3.07 -20.20 14.29
N SER A 227 -2.87 -20.24 12.97
CA SER A 227 -2.22 -19.15 12.23
C SER A 227 -3.02 -17.85 12.31
N ALA A 228 -4.33 -17.89 12.11
CA ALA A 228 -5.18 -16.70 12.18
C ALA A 228 -5.13 -16.06 13.57
N ALA A 229 -5.19 -16.86 14.63
CA ALA A 229 -5.08 -16.37 16.01
C ALA A 229 -3.71 -15.73 16.27
N ALA A 230 -2.61 -16.39 15.88
CA ALA A 230 -1.26 -15.88 16.06
C ALA A 230 -1.02 -14.58 15.28
N THR A 231 -1.43 -14.53 14.00
CA THR A 231 -1.29 -13.33 13.16
C THR A 231 -2.14 -12.18 13.68
N SER A 232 -3.38 -12.44 14.12
CA SER A 232 -4.24 -11.40 14.69
C SER A 232 -3.67 -10.86 16.00
N ALA A 233 -3.18 -11.72 16.88
CA ALA A 233 -2.52 -11.31 18.12
C ALA A 233 -1.27 -10.46 17.84
N PHE A 234 -0.44 -10.87 16.88
CA PHE A 234 0.72 -10.10 16.46
C PHE A 234 0.33 -8.72 15.90
N ALA A 235 -0.66 -8.67 15.00
CA ALA A 235 -1.12 -7.42 14.40
C ALA A 235 -1.72 -6.47 15.45
N LEU A 236 -2.52 -6.98 16.40
CA LEU A 236 -3.05 -6.21 17.52
C LEU A 236 -1.94 -5.71 18.44
N GLY A 237 -0.93 -6.53 18.72
CA GLY A 237 0.24 -6.13 19.50
C GLY A 237 1.05 -5.02 18.81
N ALA A 238 1.32 -5.17 17.51
CA ALA A 238 1.99 -4.15 16.71
C ALA A 238 1.18 -2.84 16.66
N PHE A 239 -0.13 -2.94 16.47
CA PHE A 239 -1.05 -1.81 16.52
C PHE A 239 -1.01 -1.11 17.88
N PHE A 240 -1.10 -1.88 18.97
CA PHE A 240 -1.03 -1.35 20.34
C PHE A 240 0.29 -0.63 20.62
N VAL A 241 1.43 -1.17 20.15
CA VAL A 241 2.74 -0.51 20.28
C VAL A 241 2.75 0.83 19.55
N VAL A 242 2.32 0.88 18.29
CA VAL A 242 2.27 2.12 17.49
C VAL A 242 1.36 3.17 18.13
N VAL A 243 0.17 2.78 18.59
CA VAL A 243 -0.77 3.67 19.28
C VAL A 243 -0.24 4.12 20.65
N SER A 244 0.43 3.24 21.40
CA SER A 244 0.98 3.60 22.72
C SER A 244 2.17 4.53 22.62
N SER A 245 3.03 4.35 21.61
CA SER A 245 4.15 5.25 21.33
C SER A 245 3.67 6.65 20.92
N THR A 246 2.53 6.76 20.24
CA THR A 246 1.92 8.05 19.87
C THR A 246 1.13 8.68 21.02
N ALA A 247 0.53 7.88 21.91
CA ALA A 247 -0.15 8.38 23.12
C ALA A 247 0.81 8.84 24.23
N GLY A 248 1.97 8.20 24.38
CA GLY A 248 2.99 8.55 25.39
C GLY A 248 3.67 9.91 25.15
N ALA A 249 3.60 10.42 23.92
CA ALA A 249 4.05 11.77 23.55
C ALA A 249 3.15 12.89 24.11
N GLY A 250 1.94 12.59 24.59
CA GLY A 250 0.97 13.56 25.08
C GLY A 250 1.11 13.99 26.55
N SER A 251 2.06 13.44 27.31
CA SER A 251 2.17 13.68 28.76
C SER A 251 3.18 14.77 29.15
N ALA A 252 3.30 15.83 28.36
CA ALA A 252 3.97 17.07 28.74
C ALA A 252 2.97 18.25 28.74
N ARG A 253 2.35 18.47 29.91
CA ARG A 253 1.57 19.66 30.32
C ARG A 253 0.60 20.25 29.28
N ALA A 254 -0.57 19.63 29.14
CA ALA A 254 -1.75 20.38 28.73
C ALA A 254 -2.26 21.25 29.90
N SER A 255 -2.24 22.58 29.75
CA SER A 255 -3.15 23.47 30.49
C SER A 255 -4.56 23.33 29.92
N PRO A 256 -5.62 23.49 30.73
CA PRO A 256 -6.98 23.26 30.27
C PRO A 256 -7.47 24.48 29.48
N ALA A 257 -7.72 24.29 28.19
CA ALA A 257 -8.55 25.21 27.42
C ALA A 257 -9.27 24.45 26.30
N GLY A 258 -10.58 24.27 26.51
CA GLY A 258 -11.60 24.28 25.46
C GLY A 258 -11.89 22.96 24.75
N ASP A 259 -13.03 22.36 25.14
CA ASP A 259 -13.94 21.57 24.32
C ASP A 259 -13.37 20.66 23.22
N GLY A 260 -13.19 19.38 23.58
CA GLY A 260 -13.90 18.29 22.89
C GLY A 260 -13.62 18.02 21.41
N ASP A 261 -12.50 18.48 20.84
CA ASP A 261 -12.10 18.06 19.50
C ASP A 261 -11.10 16.90 19.57
N LEU A 262 -11.45 15.75 18.99
CA LEU A 262 -10.51 14.64 18.74
C LEU A 262 -9.56 15.04 17.60
N SER A 263 -8.83 16.13 17.83
CA SER A 263 -7.85 16.73 16.95
C SER A 263 -6.63 15.80 16.86
N TYR A 264 -6.38 15.23 15.68
CA TYR A 264 -5.16 14.47 15.46
C TYR A 264 -3.94 15.40 15.47
N LEU A 265 -3.02 15.13 16.39
CA LEU A 265 -1.77 15.90 16.52
C LEU A 265 -0.74 15.42 15.50
N PRO A 266 0.06 16.33 14.92
CA PRO A 266 1.18 15.93 14.08
C PRO A 266 2.25 15.18 14.90
N PRO A 267 3.04 14.30 14.28
CA PRO A 267 4.18 13.68 14.93
C PRO A 267 5.15 14.74 15.49
N LEU A 268 5.77 14.42 16.63
CA LEU A 268 6.76 15.28 17.28
C LEU A 268 8.03 15.36 16.44
N ILE A 269 8.61 16.55 16.35
CA ILE A 269 9.90 16.74 15.69
C ILE A 269 11.00 16.23 16.64
N GLU A 270 11.70 15.18 16.26
CA GLU A 270 12.72 14.52 17.07
C GLU A 270 14.11 15.15 16.86
N ALA A 271 14.40 15.59 15.63
CA ALA A 271 15.66 16.24 15.30
C ALA A 271 15.86 17.59 16.00
N ARG A 272 17.12 17.84 16.40
CA ARG A 272 17.58 19.17 16.80
C ARG A 272 18.02 19.97 15.59
N SER A 273 17.79 21.27 15.66
CA SER A 273 18.06 22.20 14.58
C SER A 273 19.55 22.46 14.42
N SER A 274 20.01 22.43 13.17
CA SER A 274 21.37 22.83 12.84
C SER A 274 21.53 24.36 12.85
N GLY A 275 22.78 24.85 12.95
CA GLY A 275 23.08 26.28 12.81
C GLY A 275 22.54 26.90 11.51
N PRO A 276 22.69 26.25 10.34
CA PRO A 276 22.04 26.66 9.09
C PRO A 276 20.51 26.71 9.18
N ALA A 277 19.86 25.70 9.76
CA ALA A 277 18.41 25.65 9.89
C ALA A 277 17.86 26.81 10.74
N LEU A 278 18.52 27.14 11.85
CA LEU A 278 18.15 28.29 12.69
C LEU A 278 18.25 29.62 11.94
N LYS A 279 19.34 29.83 11.18
CA LYS A 279 19.51 31.04 10.35
C LYS A 279 18.45 31.12 9.26
N LEU A 280 18.16 30.01 8.60
CA LEU A 280 17.14 29.93 7.56
C LEU A 280 15.75 30.22 8.14
N ALA A 281 15.42 29.65 9.29
CA ALA A 281 14.13 29.87 9.94
C ALA A 281 13.89 31.34 10.27
N ALA A 282 14.92 32.05 10.78
CA ALA A 282 14.84 33.48 11.01
C ALA A 282 14.52 34.28 9.74
N ARG A 283 15.13 33.91 8.59
CA ARG A 283 14.88 34.55 7.30
C ARG A 283 13.48 34.25 6.76
N LEU A 284 13.05 32.99 6.81
CA LEU A 284 11.70 32.56 6.42
C LEU A 284 10.63 33.29 7.24
N LYS A 285 10.83 33.38 8.55
CA LYS A 285 9.96 34.12 9.47
C LYS A 285 9.87 35.61 9.12
N ALA A 286 11.01 36.25 8.81
CA ALA A 286 11.05 37.64 8.39
C ALA A 286 10.27 37.91 7.08
N GLN A 287 10.19 36.91 6.20
CA GLN A 287 9.38 36.97 4.98
C GLN A 287 7.94 36.47 5.15
N HIS A 288 7.50 36.21 6.38
CA HIS A 288 6.19 35.63 6.69
C HIS A 288 5.91 34.34 5.90
N ALA A 289 6.94 33.54 5.67
CA ALA A 289 6.81 32.28 4.96
C ALA A 289 5.91 31.31 5.75
N ARG A 290 5.07 30.57 5.03
CA ARG A 290 4.16 29.58 5.60
C ARG A 290 4.41 28.22 4.98
N MET A 291 4.41 27.17 5.79
CA MET A 291 4.36 25.80 5.29
C MET A 291 2.95 25.26 5.43
N PHE A 292 2.36 24.87 4.30
CA PHE A 292 1.10 24.14 4.25
C PHE A 292 1.39 22.65 4.26
N GLY A 293 0.77 21.91 5.17
CA GLY A 293 0.95 20.47 5.27
C GLY A 293 -0.24 19.76 5.87
N ALA A 294 -0.07 18.47 6.11
CA ALA A 294 -1.06 17.65 6.81
C ALA A 294 -0.40 16.87 7.95
N TYR A 295 -1.13 16.59 9.04
CA TYR A 295 -0.58 15.85 10.18
C TYR A 295 -0.09 14.44 9.80
N TRP A 296 -0.70 13.81 8.80
CA TRP A 296 -0.37 12.47 8.29
C TRP A 296 0.66 12.47 7.14
N CYS A 297 1.15 13.64 6.73
CA CYS A 297 2.02 13.78 5.57
C CYS A 297 3.49 13.47 5.92
N SER A 298 4.03 12.37 5.39
CA SER A 298 5.43 11.96 5.63
C SER A 298 6.44 13.02 5.16
N HIS A 299 6.30 13.55 3.95
CA HIS A 299 7.18 14.62 3.46
C HIS A 299 7.10 15.92 4.30
N CYS A 300 5.96 16.17 4.92
CA CYS A 300 5.80 17.30 5.82
C CYS A 300 6.53 17.05 7.15
N TYR A 301 6.63 15.79 7.55
CA TYR A 301 7.44 15.38 8.68
C TYR A 301 8.94 15.40 8.34
N ASP A 302 9.35 14.86 7.19
CA ASP A 302 10.75 14.88 6.72
C ASP A 302 11.27 16.32 6.62
N GLN A 303 10.48 17.23 6.03
CA GLN A 303 10.79 18.66 5.98
C GLN A 303 10.97 19.30 7.38
N LYS A 304 10.15 18.87 8.36
CA LYS A 304 10.21 19.36 9.74
C LYS A 304 11.43 18.81 10.47
N GLU A 305 11.76 17.54 10.26
CA GLU A 305 12.97 16.88 10.79
C GLU A 305 14.24 17.51 10.23
N GLU A 306 14.28 17.83 8.93
CA GLU A 306 15.44 18.50 8.31
C GLU A 306 15.71 19.88 8.95
N LEU A 307 14.66 20.62 9.27
CA LEU A 307 14.77 21.91 9.95
C LEU A 307 15.09 21.74 11.44
N GLY A 308 14.50 20.74 12.09
CA GLY A 308 14.62 20.49 13.52
C GLY A 308 13.62 21.30 14.36
N ALA A 309 13.45 20.87 15.61
CA ALA A 309 12.37 21.34 16.49
C ALA A 309 12.45 22.85 16.81
N GLU A 310 13.64 23.37 17.07
CA GLU A 310 13.87 24.78 17.41
C GLU A 310 13.60 25.71 16.24
N ALA A 311 14.13 25.40 15.05
CA ALA A 311 13.96 26.19 13.84
C ALA A 311 12.50 26.16 13.36
N PHE A 312 11.89 24.97 13.32
CA PHE A 312 10.50 24.85 12.87
C PHE A 312 9.52 25.47 13.86
N GLY A 313 9.83 25.47 15.16
CA GLY A 313 9.02 26.13 16.19
C GLY A 313 8.86 27.64 15.98
N GLU A 314 9.71 28.26 15.16
CA GLU A 314 9.63 29.67 14.81
C GLU A 314 8.79 29.96 13.56
N LEU A 315 8.42 28.93 12.80
CA LEU A 315 7.79 29.05 11.48
C LEU A 315 6.27 28.93 11.56
N SER A 316 5.60 29.51 10.57
CA SER A 316 4.15 29.42 10.45
C SER A 316 3.75 28.14 9.70
N TYR A 317 3.14 27.20 10.41
CA TYR A 317 2.55 25.99 9.84
C TYR A 317 1.02 26.11 9.71
N VAL A 318 0.49 25.69 8.57
CA VAL A 318 -0.95 25.63 8.31
C VAL A 318 -1.36 24.18 8.12
N GLU A 319 -2.19 23.69 9.04
CA GLU A 319 -2.76 22.34 8.99
C GLU A 319 -3.91 22.29 7.98
N CYS A 320 -3.73 21.55 6.89
CA CYS A 320 -4.69 21.46 5.79
C CYS A 320 -5.60 20.22 5.89
N ALA A 321 -5.30 19.26 6.77
CA ALA A 321 -6.17 18.14 7.09
C ALA A 321 -7.42 18.61 7.81
N LYS A 322 -8.62 18.17 7.41
CA LYS A 322 -9.87 18.57 8.08
C LYS A 322 -9.92 18.08 9.53
N GLU A 323 -9.36 16.91 9.79
CA GLU A 323 -9.32 16.22 11.09
C GLU A 323 -8.08 16.59 11.91
N GLY A 324 -7.19 17.42 11.36
CA GLY A 324 -5.97 17.84 12.02
C GLY A 324 -6.20 18.89 13.09
N ALA A 325 -5.33 18.91 14.09
CA ALA A 325 -5.41 19.86 15.19
C ALA A 325 -5.40 21.32 14.72
N ARG A 326 -6.46 22.06 15.05
CA ARG A 326 -6.67 23.46 14.60
C ARG A 326 -6.60 23.59 13.08
N SER A 327 -7.27 22.67 12.39
CA SER A 327 -7.38 22.64 10.93
C SER A 327 -7.76 23.98 10.33
N GLN A 328 -7.07 24.34 9.25
CA GLN A 328 -7.38 25.45 8.36
C GLN A 328 -7.63 24.93 6.93
N ALA A 329 -8.25 23.75 6.79
CA ALA A 329 -8.50 23.11 5.50
C ALA A 329 -9.24 24.03 4.50
N ASP A 330 -10.15 24.90 4.95
CA ASP A 330 -10.81 25.91 4.11
C ASP A 330 -9.84 26.93 3.51
N LEU A 331 -8.85 27.37 4.29
CA LEU A 331 -7.80 28.26 3.81
C LEU A 331 -6.98 27.58 2.72
N CYS A 332 -6.58 26.33 2.94
CA CYS A 332 -5.80 25.58 1.96
C CYS A 332 -6.58 25.36 0.65
N ARG A 333 -7.89 25.07 0.73
CA ARG A 333 -8.78 24.99 -0.45
C ARG A 333 -8.87 26.34 -1.18
N LYS A 334 -9.07 27.43 -0.44
CA LYS A 334 -9.19 28.79 -1.00
C LYS A 334 -7.91 29.22 -1.72
N LEU A 335 -6.75 28.87 -1.17
CA LEU A 335 -5.44 29.16 -1.76
C LEU A 335 -5.03 28.16 -2.84
N GLN A 336 -5.86 27.14 -3.11
CA GLN A 336 -5.59 26.08 -4.08
C GLN A 336 -4.22 25.44 -3.88
N VAL A 337 -3.90 25.09 -2.62
CA VAL A 337 -2.64 24.42 -2.27
C VAL A 337 -2.55 23.11 -3.07
N PRO A 338 -1.54 22.95 -3.96
CA PRO A 338 -1.53 21.86 -4.96
C PRO A 338 -1.11 20.51 -4.37
N GLY A 339 -0.55 20.48 -3.17
CA GLY A 339 -0.08 19.28 -2.49
C GLY A 339 0.68 19.63 -1.21
N TYR A 340 1.18 18.61 -0.51
CA TYR A 340 1.86 18.77 0.77
C TYR A 340 3.25 18.11 0.76
N PRO A 341 4.27 18.74 1.39
CA PRO A 341 4.25 20.10 1.89
C PRO A 341 4.20 21.10 0.71
N THR A 342 3.72 22.32 0.97
CA THR A 342 3.88 23.44 0.05
C THR A 342 4.34 24.64 0.86
N TRP A 343 5.41 25.29 0.41
CA TRP A 343 5.88 26.54 0.99
C TRP A 343 5.20 27.72 0.31
N GLN A 344 4.76 28.69 1.08
CA GLN A 344 4.42 30.00 0.57
C GLN A 344 5.46 31.00 0.99
N ILE A 345 6.12 31.60 0.02
CA ILE A 345 7.14 32.63 0.21
C ILE A 345 6.74 33.79 -0.70
N ASP A 346 6.60 34.98 -0.13
CA ASP A 346 6.17 36.19 -0.83
C ASP A 346 4.86 36.01 -1.63
N GLY A 347 3.89 35.30 -1.05
CA GLY A 347 2.58 35.04 -1.64
C GLY A 347 2.52 33.91 -2.67
N ARG A 348 3.66 33.45 -3.19
CA ARG A 348 3.75 32.37 -4.19
C ARG A 348 3.88 31.00 -3.54
N LEU A 349 3.28 29.97 -4.16
CA LEU A 349 3.30 28.60 -3.69
C LEU A 349 4.41 27.78 -4.36
N PHE A 350 5.19 27.07 -3.55
CA PHE A 350 6.31 26.20 -3.93
C PHE A 350 6.03 24.78 -3.42
N PRO A 351 5.51 23.88 -4.28
CA PRO A 351 5.09 22.54 -3.86
C PRO A 351 6.28 21.62 -3.61
N GLY A 352 6.07 20.63 -2.74
CA GLY A 352 7.03 19.61 -2.38
C GLY A 352 8.03 20.07 -1.32
N GLU A 353 8.67 19.08 -0.72
CA GLU A 353 9.79 19.25 0.21
C GLU A 353 10.94 20.05 -0.44
N LYS A 354 11.66 20.81 0.38
CA LYS A 354 12.76 21.67 -0.01
C LYS A 354 13.87 21.54 1.03
N SER A 355 15.07 21.26 0.56
CA SER A 355 16.26 21.27 1.41
C SER A 355 16.51 22.67 1.99
N ILE A 356 17.32 22.72 3.05
CA ILE A 356 17.78 23.99 3.64
C ILE A 356 18.38 24.92 2.56
N ASP A 357 19.17 24.38 1.64
CA ASP A 357 19.81 25.16 0.58
C ASP A 357 18.80 25.66 -0.45
N GLU A 358 17.83 24.84 -0.85
CA GLU A 358 16.77 25.26 -1.77
C GLU A 358 15.90 26.36 -1.17
N LEU A 359 15.52 26.25 0.11
CA LEU A 359 14.77 27.30 0.80
C LEU A 359 15.58 28.59 0.92
N SER A 360 16.90 28.50 1.14
CA SER A 360 17.76 29.67 1.11
C SER A 360 17.77 30.31 -0.28
N GLN A 361 17.95 29.52 -1.33
CA GLN A 361 17.95 30.01 -2.71
C GLN A 361 16.62 30.68 -3.09
N LEU A 362 15.49 30.12 -2.67
CA LEU A 362 14.17 30.73 -2.88
C LEU A 362 14.03 32.09 -2.20
N LEU A 363 14.71 32.31 -1.07
CA LEU A 363 14.77 33.61 -0.40
C LEU A 363 15.76 34.59 -1.03
N ASP A 364 16.76 34.07 -1.74
CA ASP A 364 17.87 34.83 -2.33
C ASP A 364 17.65 35.21 -3.80
N ASP A 365 16.66 34.62 -4.48
CA ASP A 365 16.48 34.79 -5.92
C ASP A 365 16.08 36.25 -6.30
N PRO A 366 16.95 36.98 -7.06
CA PRO A 366 16.77 38.40 -7.39
C PRO A 366 15.73 38.65 -8.49
N VAL A 367 15.20 37.61 -9.15
CA VAL A 367 14.03 37.75 -10.02
C VAL A 367 12.80 38.14 -9.19
N TYR A 368 12.75 37.73 -7.91
CA TYR A 368 11.65 38.04 -6.99
C TYR A 368 11.76 39.43 -6.36
N ALA A 369 12.98 39.94 -6.14
CA ALA A 369 13.20 41.29 -5.63
C ALA A 369 12.74 42.39 -6.62
N ARG A 370 12.79 42.11 -7.93
CA ARG A 370 12.42 43.08 -8.98
C ARG A 370 10.92 43.26 -9.18
N GLU A 371 10.09 42.27 -8.84
CA GLU A 371 8.63 42.38 -9.00
C GLU A 371 8.01 43.34 -7.97
N LYS A 372 8.67 43.51 -6.80
CA LYS A 372 8.30 44.53 -5.80
C LYS A 372 8.56 45.97 -6.25
N GLU A 373 9.43 46.20 -7.23
CA GLU A 373 9.79 47.55 -7.67
C GLU A 373 8.96 48.04 -8.88
N TYR A 374 8.32 47.13 -9.62
CA TYR A 374 7.34 47.49 -10.64
C TYR A 374 5.91 47.48 -10.09
N VAL A 375 5.64 48.36 -9.12
CA VAL A 375 4.28 48.82 -8.87
C VAL A 375 4.13 50.14 -9.62
N PRO A 376 3.41 50.22 -10.76
CA PRO A 376 3.10 51.51 -11.34
C PRO A 376 2.29 52.28 -10.30
N THR A 377 2.88 53.34 -9.74
CA THR A 377 2.13 54.22 -8.85
C THR A 377 0.90 54.73 -9.61
N ALA A 378 -0.25 54.77 -8.93
CA ALA A 378 -1.54 55.22 -9.49
C ALA A 378 -1.46 56.42 -10.48
N PRO A 379 -0.63 57.46 -10.25
CA PRO A 379 -0.48 58.55 -11.23
C PRO A 379 0.08 58.11 -12.60
N ALA A 380 0.97 57.11 -12.65
CA ALA A 380 1.55 56.61 -13.91
C ALA A 380 0.54 55.79 -14.73
N ALA A 381 -0.31 55.00 -14.07
CA ALA A 381 -1.39 54.26 -14.73
C ALA A 381 -2.49 55.20 -15.28
N ALA A 382 -2.83 56.26 -14.53
CA ALA A 382 -3.78 57.28 -14.97
C ALA A 382 -3.26 58.10 -16.16
N ALA A 383 -1.97 58.46 -16.17
CA ALA A 383 -1.35 59.18 -17.29
C ALA A 383 -1.27 58.32 -18.57
N ALA A 384 -1.01 57.02 -18.45
CA ALA A 384 -0.99 56.09 -19.58
C ALA A 384 -2.40 55.86 -20.15
N ALA A 385 -3.44 55.80 -19.31
CA ALA A 385 -4.83 55.70 -19.73
C ALA A 385 -5.33 56.98 -20.42
N ALA A 386 -4.97 58.15 -19.92
CA ALA A 386 -5.33 59.45 -20.53
C ALA A 386 -4.71 59.63 -21.92
N ARG A 387 -3.45 59.21 -22.12
CA ARG A 387 -2.80 59.24 -23.45
C ARG A 387 -3.46 58.31 -24.48
N ARG A 388 -4.06 57.20 -24.04
CA ARG A 388 -4.81 56.28 -24.91
C ARG A 388 -6.21 56.79 -25.25
N ALA A 389 -6.82 57.59 -24.37
CA ALA A 389 -8.13 58.19 -24.60
C ALA A 389 -8.12 59.41 -25.54
N GLY A 390 -6.99 60.11 -25.64
CA GLY A 390 -6.83 61.27 -26.54
C GLY A 390 -6.34 60.95 -27.97
N ALA A 391 -6.19 59.66 -28.32
CA ALA A 391 -5.69 59.21 -29.63
C ALA A 391 -6.80 58.61 -30.52
N LYS A 392 -8.06 58.97 -30.29
CA LYS A 392 -9.21 58.61 -31.14
C LYS A 392 -9.82 59.81 -31.82
#